data_AF-A0A2M7NLV7-F1
#
_entry.id   AF-A0A2M7NLV7-F1
#
_cell.length_a   1.000
_cell.length_b   1.000
_cell.length_c   1.000
_cell.angle_alpha   90.00
_cell.angle_beta   90.00
_cell.angle_gamma   90.00
#
_symmetry.space_group_name_H-M   'P 1'
#
loop_
_entity.id
_entity.type
_entity.pdbx_description
1 polymer ?
#
loop_
_entity_poly.entity_id
_entity_poly.type
_entity_poly.pdbx_seq_one_letter_code
_entity_poly.pdbx_strand_id
1 'polypeptide(L)'
;MNRNQKIYFLFAVISILLGLLSRTRLTPALIYPYLGDYLYAVLFFCIIGFIFIKSSPLKVALISLFICYCIEFFQLYQADWLTTLKSYRLARLVLGNSFLWSDIISYTFGAMTGYILETLFYSKK
;
A
#
# COMPACT_ATOMS: atom_id res chain seq x y z
N MET A 1 15.22 -1.83 17.71
CA MET A 1 14.01 -1.12 17.21
C MET A 1 12.82 -1.49 18.10
N ASN A 2 12.52 -0.73 19.16
CA ASN A 2 11.23 -0.87 19.86
C ASN A 2 10.18 -0.07 19.06
N ARG A 3 9.70 -0.66 17.96
CA ARG A 3 8.60 -0.09 17.18
C ARG A 3 7.33 -0.17 18.03
N ASN A 4 6.66 0.95 18.21
CA ASN A 4 5.41 0.98 18.96
C ASN A 4 4.27 0.51 18.05
N GLN A 5 3.86 -0.76 18.20
CA GLN A 5 2.89 -1.44 17.34
C GLN A 5 1.56 -0.66 17.19
N LYS A 6 1.15 0.06 18.25
CA LYS A 6 -0.06 0.88 18.25
C LYS A 6 -0.01 2.05 17.25
N ILE A 7 1.17 2.66 17.06
CA ILE A 7 1.35 3.77 16.12
C ILE A 7 1.22 3.25 14.69
N TYR A 8 1.85 2.12 14.37
CA TYR A 8 1.73 1.48 13.06
C TYR A 8 0.29 1.05 12.75
N PHE A 9 -0.41 0.50 13.74
CA PHE A 9 -1.82 0.14 13.59
C PHE A 9 -2.69 1.37 13.33
N LEU A 10 -2.47 2.48 14.05
CA LEU A 10 -3.19 3.72 13.84
C LEU A 10 -2.94 4.28 12.42
N PHE A 11 -1.67 4.32 11.98
CA PHE A 11 -1.34 4.75 10.62
C PHE A 11 -1.96 3.85 9.55
N ALA A 12 -1.97 2.53 9.75
CA ALA A 12 -2.63 1.60 8.83
C ALA A 12 -4.14 1.89 8.72
N VAL A 13 -4.83 2.10 9.84
CA VAL A 13 -6.26 2.44 9.85
C VAL A 13 -6.51 3.78 9.16
N ILE A 14 -5.67 4.79 9.43
CA ILE A 14 -5.76 6.09 8.75
C ILE A 14 -5.53 5.94 7.25
N SER A 15 -4.54 5.17 6.81
CA SER A 15 -4.28 4.91 5.39
C SER A 15 -5.45 4.19 4.71
N ILE A 16 -6.11 3.25 5.39
CA ILE A 16 -7.33 2.59 4.88
C ILE A 16 -8.46 3.61 4.72
N LEU A 17 -8.73 4.43 5.74
CA LEU A 17 -9.79 5.44 5.70
C LEU A 17 -9.53 6.48 4.61
N LEU A 18 -8.30 6.98 4.51
CA LEU A 18 -7.89 7.93 3.48
C LEU A 18 -7.94 7.30 2.08
N GLY A 19 -7.55 6.04 1.93
CA GLY A 19 -7.62 5.32 0.65
C GLY A 19 -9.07 5.10 0.20
N LEU A 20 -9.96 4.76 1.12
CA LEU A 20 -11.41 4.66 0.85
C LEU A 20 -12.01 6.01 0.49
N LEU A 21 -11.65 7.08 1.21
CA LEU A 21 -12.05 8.45 0.91
C LEU A 21 -11.50 8.92 -0.45
N SER A 22 -10.28 8.52 -0.81
CA SER A 22 -9.67 8.84 -2.11
C SER A 22 -10.46 8.27 -3.28
N ARG A 23 -11.24 7.19 -3.06
CA ARG A 23 -12.08 6.59 -4.10
C ARG A 23 -13.50 7.20 -4.17
N THR A 24 -13.77 8.25 -3.40
CA THR A 24 -15.02 9.02 -3.49
C THR A 24 -14.91 10.17 -4.50
N ARG A 25 -16.04 10.67 -5.00
CA ARG A 25 -16.12 11.79 -5.98
C ARG A 25 -15.53 13.13 -5.50
N LEU A 26 -15.05 13.20 -4.26
CA LEU A 26 -14.51 14.42 -3.65
C LEU A 26 -13.07 14.72 -4.09
N THR A 27 -12.35 13.76 -4.64
CA THR A 27 -10.95 13.95 -5.06
C THR A 27 -10.84 14.45 -6.50
N PRO A 28 -9.92 15.40 -6.78
CA PRO A 28 -9.65 15.87 -8.14
C PRO A 28 -9.30 14.72 -9.08
N ALA A 29 -9.85 14.73 -10.30
CA ALA A 29 -9.65 13.67 -11.29
C ALA A 29 -8.17 13.41 -11.63
N LEU A 30 -7.31 14.42 -11.46
CA LEU A 30 -5.87 14.33 -11.71
C LEU A 30 -5.13 13.47 -10.67
N ILE A 31 -5.65 13.38 -9.43
CA ILE A 31 -5.00 12.72 -8.29
C ILE A 31 -5.76 11.45 -7.90
N TYR A 32 -7.04 11.36 -8.27
CA TYR A 32 -7.93 10.24 -8.02
C TYR A 32 -7.31 8.85 -8.24
N PRO A 33 -6.63 8.55 -9.36
CA PRO A 33 -6.06 7.22 -9.56
C PRO A 33 -4.84 6.99 -8.63
N TYR A 34 -3.92 7.95 -8.54
CA TYR A 34 -2.61 7.74 -7.91
C TYR A 34 -2.63 7.77 -6.38
N LEU A 35 -3.54 8.54 -5.77
CA LEU A 35 -3.60 8.72 -4.32
C LEU A 35 -3.93 7.41 -3.59
N GLY A 36 -4.83 6.62 -4.16
CA GLY A 36 -5.24 5.33 -3.59
C GLY A 36 -4.07 4.35 -3.55
N ASP A 37 -3.34 4.23 -4.65
CA ASP A 37 -2.24 3.27 -4.79
C ASP A 37 -1.03 3.68 -3.94
N TYR A 38 -0.74 4.97 -3.86
CA TYR A 38 0.24 5.51 -2.92
C TYR A 38 -0.10 5.12 -1.47
N LEU A 39 -1.35 5.34 -1.03
CA LEU A 39 -1.80 4.99 0.32
C LEU A 39 -1.83 3.49 0.56
N TYR A 40 -2.06 2.70 -0.50
CA TYR A 40 -2.01 1.24 -0.47
C TYR A 40 -0.59 0.73 -0.20
N ALA A 41 0.43 1.28 -0.85
CA ALA A 41 1.83 0.94 -0.54
C ALA A 41 2.21 1.32 0.91
N VAL A 42 1.76 2.48 1.40
CA VAL A 42 1.96 2.89 2.80
C VAL A 42 1.28 1.90 3.76
N LEU A 43 0.07 1.43 3.42
CA LEU A 43 -0.63 0.41 4.21
C LEU A 43 0.16 -0.89 4.30
N PHE A 44 0.65 -1.42 3.18
CA PHE A 44 1.49 -2.63 3.18
C PHE A 44 2.78 -2.42 3.98
N PHE A 45 3.41 -1.25 3.86
CA PHE A 45 4.56 -0.90 4.69
C PHE A 45 4.21 -0.96 6.18
N CYS A 46 3.07 -0.40 6.60
CA CYS A 46 2.63 -0.46 8.00
C CYS A 46 2.34 -1.88 8.48
N ILE A 47 1.68 -2.72 7.66
CA ILE A 47 1.36 -4.12 7.99
C ILE A 47 2.64 -4.94 8.14
N ILE A 48 3.56 -4.85 7.17
CA ILE A 48 4.84 -5.57 7.21
C ILE A 48 5.70 -5.03 8.36
N GLY A 49 5.69 -3.73 8.61
CA GLY A 49 6.38 -3.10 9.74
C GLY A 49 5.85 -3.56 11.10
N PHE A 50 4.55 -3.85 11.19
CA PHE A 50 3.88 -4.41 12.37
C PHE A 50 4.25 -5.88 12.60
N ILE A 51 4.30 -6.70 11.54
CA ILE A 51 4.69 -8.12 11.62
C ILE A 51 6.19 -8.25 11.93
N PHE A 52 7.04 -7.48 11.24
CA PHE A 52 8.49 -7.58 11.30
C PHE A 52 9.12 -6.45 12.13
N ILE A 53 8.80 -6.42 13.42
CA ILE A 53 9.19 -5.37 14.38
C ILE A 53 10.72 -5.13 14.46
N LYS A 54 11.51 -6.19 14.24
CA LYS A 54 12.99 -6.17 14.36
C LYS A 54 13.72 -6.01 13.03
N SER A 55 13.01 -5.96 11.90
CA SER A 55 13.62 -5.84 10.57
C SER A 55 13.94 -4.39 10.24
N SER A 56 14.99 -4.17 9.43
CA SER A 56 15.35 -2.82 8.99
C SER A 56 14.22 -2.16 8.19
N PRO A 57 14.04 -0.83 8.32
CA PRO A 57 13.03 -0.06 7.58
C PRO A 57 13.12 -0.29 6.06
N LEU A 58 14.35 -0.39 5.55
CA LEU A 58 14.60 -0.64 4.13
C LEU A 58 14.11 -2.03 3.68
N LYS A 59 14.27 -3.07 4.51
CA LYS A 59 13.73 -4.40 4.20
C LYS A 59 12.20 -4.39 4.18
N VAL A 60 11.57 -3.68 5.12
CA VAL A 60 10.10 -3.54 5.15
C VAL A 60 9.59 -2.86 3.88
N ALA A 61 10.23 -1.76 3.46
CA ALA A 61 9.90 -1.04 2.23
C ALA A 61 10.04 -1.91 0.97
N LEU A 62 11.13 -2.67 0.86
CA LEU A 62 11.34 -3.58 -0.26
C LEU A 62 10.31 -4.71 -0.31
N ILE A 63 9.98 -5.31 0.84
CA ILE A 63 8.95 -6.36 0.92
C ILE A 63 7.58 -5.80 0.56
N SER A 64 7.21 -4.61 1.05
CA SER A 64 5.94 -3.98 0.69
C SER A 64 5.86 -3.68 -0.81
N LEU A 65 6.94 -3.16 -1.41
CA LEU A 65 6.99 -2.91 -2.86
C LEU A 65 6.84 -4.19 -3.65
N PHE A 66 7.58 -5.22 -3.26
CA PHE A 66 7.53 -6.52 -3.90
C PHE A 66 6.10 -7.09 -3.88
N ILE A 67 5.41 -7.02 -2.74
CA ILE A 67 4.03 -7.46 -2.63
C ILE A 67 3.10 -6.64 -3.54
N CYS A 68 3.20 -5.31 -3.52
CA CYS A 68 2.38 -4.45 -4.39
C CYS A 68 2.61 -4.75 -5.87
N TYR A 69 3.87 -4.91 -6.30
CA TYR A 69 4.20 -5.28 -7.68
C TYR A 69 3.67 -6.66 -8.04
N CYS A 70 3.82 -7.66 -7.15
CA CYS A 70 3.23 -8.97 -7.37
C CYS A 70 1.72 -8.86 -7.59
N ILE A 71 1.00 -8.14 -6.73
CA ILE A 71 -0.46 -7.92 -6.88
C ILE A 71 -0.76 -7.31 -8.26
N GLU A 72 0.00 -6.31 -8.68
CA GLU A 72 -0.16 -5.65 -9.97
C GLU A 72 0.08 -6.60 -11.16
N PHE A 73 1.13 -7.41 -11.10
CA PHE A 73 1.39 -8.47 -12.08
C PHE A 73 0.30 -9.55 -12.08
N PHE A 74 -0.24 -9.90 -10.91
CA PHE A 74 -1.38 -10.82 -10.80
C PHE A 74 -2.62 -10.28 -11.51
N GLN A 75 -2.76 -8.95 -11.69
CA GLN A 75 -3.88 -8.40 -12.45
C GLN A 75 -3.82 -8.75 -13.94
N LEU A 76 -2.62 -8.91 -14.51
CA LEU A 76 -2.41 -9.33 -15.91
C LEU A 76 -2.81 -10.79 -16.14
N TYR A 77 -2.82 -11.60 -15.08
CA TYR A 77 -3.16 -13.00 -15.15
C TYR A 77 -4.69 -13.19 -15.18
N GLN A 78 -5.29 -13.23 -16.37
CA GLN A 78 -6.74 -13.37 -16.55
C GLN A 78 -7.22 -14.82 -16.55
N ALA A 79 -7.06 -15.52 -15.42
CA ALA A 79 -7.63 -16.85 -15.26
C ALA A 79 -9.10 -16.79 -14.78
N ASP A 80 -9.91 -17.78 -15.16
CA ASP A 80 -11.36 -17.82 -14.85
C ASP A 80 -11.66 -17.84 -13.34
N TRP A 81 -10.78 -18.44 -12.54
CA TRP A 81 -10.89 -18.40 -11.09
C TRP A 81 -10.63 -16.99 -10.53
N LEU A 82 -9.71 -16.24 -11.15
CA LEU A 82 -9.37 -14.88 -10.73
C LEU A 82 -10.47 -13.88 -11.14
N THR A 83 -11.06 -14.04 -12.32
CA THR A 83 -12.22 -13.23 -12.74
C THR A 83 -13.42 -13.50 -11.84
N THR A 84 -13.64 -14.76 -11.44
CA THR A 84 -14.66 -15.12 -10.44
C THR A 84 -14.37 -14.49 -9.08
N LEU A 85 -13.10 -14.44 -8.63
CA LEU A 85 -12.72 -13.72 -7.41
C LEU A 85 -12.98 -12.22 -7.53
N LYS A 86 -12.60 -11.58 -8.64
CA LYS A 86 -12.86 -10.15 -8.91
C LYS A 86 -14.35 -9.78 -8.97
N SER A 87 -15.24 -10.78 -9.10
CA SER A 87 -16.69 -10.56 -8.98
C SER A 87 -17.07 -10.03 -7.59
N TYR A 88 -16.36 -10.46 -6.53
CA TYR A 88 -16.56 -9.97 -5.16
C TYR A 88 -15.99 -8.56 -5.01
N ARG A 89 -16.78 -7.63 -4.43
CA ARG A 89 -16.38 -6.22 -4.22
C ARG A 89 -15.08 -6.09 -3.42
N LEU A 90 -14.91 -6.90 -2.38
CA LEU A 90 -13.71 -6.88 -1.53
C LEU A 90 -12.47 -7.30 -2.32
N ALA A 91 -12.56 -8.40 -3.06
CA ALA A 91 -11.46 -8.88 -3.88
C ALA A 91 -11.06 -7.84 -4.95
N ARG A 92 -12.04 -7.16 -5.57
CA ARG A 92 -11.78 -6.08 -6.54
C ARG A 92 -11.10 -4.86 -5.93
N LEU A 93 -11.42 -4.53 -4.67
CA LEU A 93 -10.78 -3.43 -3.95
C LEU A 93 -9.30 -3.73 -3.65
N VAL A 94 -8.99 -4.98 -3.32
CA VAL A 94 -7.64 -5.43 -2.95
C VAL A 94 -6.78 -5.75 -4.17
N LEU A 95 -7.33 -6.47 -5.14
CA LEU A 95 -6.58 -6.95 -6.31
C LEU A 95 -6.50 -5.91 -7.43
N GLY A 96 -7.39 -4.91 -7.46
CA GLY A 96 -7.47 -3.99 -8.59
C GLY A 96 -8.13 -4.61 -9.83
N ASN A 97 -8.39 -3.77 -10.82
CA ASN A 97 -9.14 -4.14 -12.03
C ASN A 97 -8.24 -4.25 -13.26
N SER A 98 -7.25 -3.38 -13.40
CA SER A 98 -6.41 -3.23 -14.58
C SER A 98 -5.02 -2.76 -14.19
N PHE A 99 -4.01 -3.38 -14.78
CA PHE A 99 -2.62 -2.99 -14.64
C PHE A 99 -2.38 -1.59 -15.22
N LEU A 100 -1.85 -0.69 -14.40
CA LEU A 100 -1.38 0.63 -14.84
C LEU A 100 0.08 0.85 -14.44
N TRP A 101 0.90 1.30 -15.38
CA TRP A 101 2.31 1.65 -15.14
C TRP A 101 2.46 2.78 -14.11
N SER A 102 1.46 3.66 -14.01
CA SER A 102 1.43 4.70 -13.00
C SER A 102 1.44 4.16 -11.58
N ASP A 103 0.87 2.98 -11.36
CA ASP A 103 0.64 2.43 -10.03
C ASP A 103 1.98 1.96 -9.47
N ILE A 104 2.85 1.42 -10.32
CA ILE A 104 4.25 1.12 -9.99
C ILE A 104 4.95 2.36 -9.44
N ILE A 105 4.79 3.52 -10.09
CA ILE A 105 5.41 4.77 -9.65
C ILE A 105 4.82 5.21 -8.31
N SER A 106 3.49 5.21 -8.17
CA SER A 106 2.77 5.55 -6.94
C SER A 106 3.19 4.66 -5.76
N TYR A 107 3.32 3.34 -5.98
CA TYR A 107 3.78 2.41 -4.96
C TYR A 107 5.22 2.70 -4.54
N THR A 108 6.09 3.02 -5.50
CA THR A 108 7.50 3.39 -5.23
C THR A 108 7.59 4.61 -4.33
N PHE A 109 6.81 5.65 -4.62
CA PHE A 109 6.72 6.82 -3.76
C PHE A 109 6.14 6.48 -2.39
N GLY A 110 5.08 5.68 -2.31
CA GLY A 110 4.46 5.28 -1.04
C GLY A 110 5.38 4.49 -0.12
N ALA A 111 6.16 3.56 -0.67
CA ALA A 111 7.16 2.83 0.11
C ALA A 111 8.34 3.72 0.54
N MET A 112 8.76 4.64 -0.35
CA MET A 112 9.82 5.59 -0.04
C MET A 112 9.42 6.55 1.08
N THR A 113 8.18 7.04 1.10
CA THR A 113 7.70 7.87 2.20
C THR A 113 7.56 7.10 3.51
N GLY A 114 7.10 5.84 3.47
CA GLY A 114 7.12 4.94 4.63
C GLY A 114 8.54 4.78 5.22
N TYR A 115 9.52 4.53 4.35
CA TYR A 115 10.93 4.46 4.73
C TYR A 115 11.45 5.77 5.33
N ILE A 116 11.23 6.90 4.66
CA ILE A 116 11.69 8.23 5.13
C ILE A 116 11.08 8.55 6.48
N LEU A 117 9.76 8.38 6.65
CA LEU A 117 9.09 8.63 7.93
C LEU A 117 9.71 7.79 9.04
N GLU A 118 9.90 6.49 8.80
CA GLU A 118 10.50 5.63 9.81
C GLU A 118 11.93 6.04 10.17
N THR A 119 12.76 6.38 9.17
CA THR A 119 14.12 6.88 9.41
C THR A 119 14.15 8.21 10.15
N LEU A 120 13.24 9.14 9.85
CA LEU A 120 13.12 10.42 10.55
C LEU A 120 12.68 10.26 12.01
N PHE A 121 11.70 9.39 12.27
CA PHE A 121 11.26 9.08 13.63
C PHE A 121 12.35 8.38 14.44
N TYR A 122 13.23 7.61 13.78
CA TYR A 122 14.33 6.94 14.44
C TYR A 122 15.55 7.85 14.66
N SER A 123 15.89 8.72 13.70
CA SER A 123 17.05 9.63 13.82
C SER A 123 16.89 10.67 14.94
N LYS A 124 15.67 10.87 15.44
CA LYS A 124 15.38 11.78 16.57
C LYS A 124 15.46 11.11 17.95
N LYS A 125 15.87 9.84 18.04
CA LYS A 125 15.95 9.09 19.30
C LYS A 125 17.36 8.58 19.55
#